data_AF-A0A0L7KW62-F1
#
_entry.id   AF-A0A0L7KW62-F1
#
_cell.length_a   1.000
_cell.length_b   1.000
_cell.length_c   1.000
_cell.angle_alpha   90.00
_cell.angle_beta   90.00
_cell.angle_gamma   90.00
#
_symmetry.space_group_name_H-M   'P 1'
#
loop_
_entity.id
_entity.type
_entity.pdbx_description
1 polymer ?
#
loop_
_entity_poly.entity_id
_entity_poly.type
_entity_poly.pdbx_seq_one_letter_code
_entity_poly.pdbx_strand_id
1 'polypeptide(L)'
;MSQLLLEPDIIAATENVLPDLNSDLVLAKNFLKQQSAATGDSLYDHLVDMVHKILSQKPPDMVDNFEQYSWEVKQEKFRPNFDLLNDVYLSPSQLTLVRRMEEMFRGKEDKPKELVPPKLPPEPVSTWQAPAPIPVERPGQGVNKKVYWVCNNPGEMWVCLPDLIPEQIRVARLIVRVMTGNLDAERNFLRAQIARIAAATSISPQGFYTYGSGEEEEDIDMEEGGGDMAFNPNPFFRGHTLKDLLDTNLTYWVHHGRHILKQGRTI
;
A
#
# COMPACT_ATOMS: atom_id res chain seq x y z
N MET A 1 -46.79 -8.54 24.45
CA MET A 1 -46.11 -9.86 24.44
C MET A 1 -46.03 -10.36 23.00
N SER A 2 -45.07 -9.85 22.22
CA SER A 2 -44.79 -10.40 20.89
C SER A 2 -43.82 -11.57 21.05
N GLN A 3 -44.39 -12.75 20.86
CA GLN A 3 -43.71 -14.03 20.86
C GLN A 3 -42.72 -14.05 19.67
N LEU A 4 -41.43 -14.26 19.95
CA LEU A 4 -40.39 -14.50 18.95
C LEU A 4 -40.72 -15.83 18.23
N LEU A 5 -41.50 -15.74 17.16
CA LEU A 5 -41.67 -16.82 16.20
C LEU A 5 -40.39 -16.87 15.37
N LEU A 6 -39.53 -17.85 15.66
CA LEU A 6 -38.48 -18.27 14.74
C LEU A 6 -39.14 -18.69 13.43
N GLU A 7 -38.66 -18.15 12.31
CA GLU A 7 -39.18 -18.45 10.99
C GLU A 7 -39.08 -19.96 10.69
N PRO A 8 -40.12 -20.57 10.09
CA PRO A 8 -40.23 -22.02 9.89
C PRO A 8 -39.13 -22.59 8.97
N ASP A 9 -38.45 -21.76 8.19
CA ASP A 9 -37.37 -22.20 7.29
C ASP A 9 -36.11 -22.65 8.03
N ILE A 10 -35.88 -22.18 9.27
CA ILE A 10 -34.72 -22.58 10.08
C ILE A 10 -34.91 -23.99 10.65
N ILE A 11 -36.14 -24.38 10.97
CA ILE A 11 -36.45 -25.70 11.57
C ILE A 11 -36.35 -26.81 10.51
N ALA A 12 -36.63 -26.50 9.25
CA ALA A 12 -36.55 -27.48 8.16
C ALA A 12 -35.10 -27.85 7.76
N ALA A 13 -34.11 -27.00 8.04
CA ALA A 13 -32.71 -27.23 7.67
C ALA A 13 -31.94 -28.12 8.66
N THR A 14 -32.43 -28.32 9.88
CA THR A 14 -31.67 -29.01 10.93
C THR A 14 -31.71 -30.54 10.83
N GLU A 15 -32.63 -31.12 10.06
CA GLU A 15 -32.81 -32.58 10.04
C GLU A 15 -32.07 -33.33 8.93
N ASN A 16 -31.43 -32.68 7.94
CA ASN A 16 -30.73 -33.42 6.87
C ASN A 16 -29.52 -32.71 6.17
N VAL A 17 -28.86 -31.73 6.79
CA VAL A 17 -27.76 -30.98 6.13
C VAL A 17 -26.37 -31.49 6.55
N LEU A 18 -25.79 -32.30 5.67
CA LEU A 18 -24.36 -32.51 5.36
C LEU A 18 -23.35 -32.64 6.55
N PRO A 19 -22.72 -33.82 6.77
CA PRO A 19 -21.74 -34.02 7.84
C PRO A 19 -20.49 -33.12 7.75
N ASP A 20 -20.20 -32.59 6.56
CA ASP A 20 -19.05 -31.70 6.30
C ASP A 20 -19.21 -30.33 6.99
N LEU A 21 -20.44 -29.82 7.05
CA LEU A 21 -20.75 -28.52 7.69
C LEU A 21 -20.52 -28.58 9.21
N ASN A 22 -20.77 -29.74 9.82
CA ASN A 22 -20.53 -29.95 11.24
C ASN A 22 -19.03 -30.02 11.57
N SER A 23 -18.22 -30.56 10.65
CA SER A 23 -16.76 -30.56 10.76
C SER A 23 -16.21 -29.13 10.71
N ASP A 24 -16.65 -28.34 9.74
CA ASP A 24 -16.22 -26.94 9.58
C ASP A 24 -16.59 -26.06 10.77
N LEU A 25 -17.79 -26.24 11.33
CA LEU A 25 -18.23 -25.54 12.55
C LEU A 25 -17.36 -25.90 13.76
N VAL A 26 -16.96 -27.17 13.89
CA VAL A 26 -16.06 -27.63 14.95
C VAL A 26 -14.67 -27.03 14.78
N LEU A 27 -14.14 -26.97 13.55
CA LEU A 27 -12.85 -26.35 13.25
C LEU A 27 -12.85 -24.85 13.58
N ALA A 28 -13.88 -24.12 13.14
CA ALA A 28 -14.03 -22.70 13.42
C ALA A 28 -14.13 -22.42 14.93
N LYS A 29 -14.92 -23.23 15.66
CA LYS A 29 -15.03 -23.10 17.12
C LYS A 29 -13.70 -23.35 17.83
N ASN A 30 -12.95 -24.36 17.42
CA ASN A 30 -11.65 -24.67 18.00
C ASN A 30 -10.63 -23.55 17.73
N PHE A 31 -10.68 -22.96 16.53
CA PHE A 31 -9.85 -21.81 16.18
C PHE A 31 -10.13 -20.59 17.06
N LEU A 32 -11.41 -20.23 17.25
CA LEU A 32 -11.81 -19.08 18.09
C LEU A 32 -11.50 -19.29 19.58
N LYS A 33 -11.38 -20.54 20.03
CA LYS A 33 -11.03 -20.92 21.40
C LYS A 33 -9.52 -20.92 21.69
N GLN A 34 -8.67 -20.63 20.70
CA GLN A 34 -7.24 -20.48 20.94
C GLN A 34 -6.99 -19.30 21.89
N GLN A 35 -6.17 -19.52 22.91
CA GLN A 35 -5.84 -18.51 23.91
C GLN A 35 -4.73 -17.60 23.42
N SER A 36 -4.87 -16.30 23.72
CA SER A 36 -3.79 -15.33 23.55
C SER A 36 -2.64 -15.62 24.52
N ALA A 37 -1.41 -15.71 24.01
CA ALA A 37 -0.23 -15.89 24.86
C ALA A 37 0.04 -14.69 25.80
N ALA A 38 -0.50 -13.50 25.47
CA ALA A 38 -0.27 -12.28 26.23
C ALA A 38 -1.30 -12.07 27.35
N THR A 39 -2.56 -12.45 27.12
CA THR A 39 -3.66 -12.18 28.08
C THR A 39 -4.30 -13.45 28.64
N GLY A 40 -4.06 -14.62 28.05
CA GLY A 40 -4.71 -15.89 28.42
C GLY A 40 -6.16 -16.02 27.96
N ASP A 41 -6.77 -14.95 27.42
CA ASP A 41 -8.15 -14.94 26.97
C ASP A 41 -8.33 -15.53 25.56
N SER A 42 -9.49 -16.13 25.30
CA SER A 42 -9.89 -16.58 23.96
C SER A 42 -10.89 -15.60 23.32
N LEU A 43 -10.86 -15.50 21.99
CA LEU A 43 -11.81 -14.68 21.24
C LEU A 43 -13.25 -15.20 21.41
N TYR A 44 -13.40 -16.53 21.48
CA TYR A 44 -14.68 -17.18 21.72
C TYR A 44 -15.33 -16.68 23.02
N ASP A 45 -14.59 -16.70 24.13
CA ASP A 45 -15.12 -16.30 25.43
C ASP A 45 -15.43 -14.78 25.46
N HIS A 46 -14.60 -13.95 24.83
CA HIS A 46 -14.87 -12.52 24.69
C HIS A 46 -16.16 -12.21 23.94
N LEU A 47 -16.38 -12.88 22.80
CA LEU A 47 -17.61 -12.70 22.02
C LEU A 47 -18.84 -13.22 22.76
N VAL A 48 -18.72 -14.32 23.50
CA VAL A 48 -19.80 -14.87 24.33
C VAL A 48 -20.22 -13.87 25.40
N ASP A 49 -19.27 -13.29 26.14
CA ASP A 49 -19.56 -12.32 27.19
C ASP A 49 -20.19 -11.04 26.63
N MET A 50 -19.71 -10.57 25.49
CA MET A 50 -20.25 -9.40 24.81
C MET A 50 -21.68 -9.63 24.30
N VAL A 51 -21.96 -10.80 23.69
CA VAL A 51 -23.30 -11.18 23.26
C VAL A 51 -24.23 -11.32 24.47
N HIS A 52 -23.79 -11.96 25.55
CA HIS A 52 -24.57 -12.04 26.80
C HIS A 52 -24.93 -10.65 27.32
N LYS A 53 -23.98 -9.72 27.37
CA LYS A 53 -24.18 -8.35 27.83
C LYS A 53 -25.18 -7.57 26.97
N ILE A 54 -25.08 -7.67 25.65
CA ILE A 54 -26.00 -7.05 24.70
C ILE A 54 -27.42 -7.59 24.89
N LEU A 55 -27.57 -8.92 25.01
CA LEU A 55 -28.88 -9.56 25.20
C LEU A 55 -29.54 -9.19 26.54
N SER A 56 -28.74 -8.93 27.59
CA SER A 56 -29.24 -8.46 28.88
C SER A 56 -29.69 -7.00 28.84
N GLN A 57 -28.92 -6.12 28.20
CA GLN A 57 -29.17 -4.67 28.22
C GLN A 57 -30.14 -4.19 27.12
N LYS A 58 -30.29 -4.94 26.03
CA LYS A 58 -31.17 -4.65 24.89
C LYS A 58 -31.10 -3.18 24.41
N PRO A 59 -29.91 -2.72 23.97
CA PRO A 59 -29.76 -1.37 23.47
C PRO A 59 -30.61 -1.14 22.19
N PRO A 60 -31.01 0.11 21.90
CA PRO A 60 -31.83 0.44 20.74
C PRO A 60 -31.09 0.29 19.40
N ASP A 61 -29.77 0.49 19.39
CA ASP A 61 -28.89 0.22 18.25
C ASP A 61 -27.63 -0.50 18.71
N MET A 62 -27.40 -1.72 18.21
CA MET A 62 -26.22 -2.51 18.56
C MET A 62 -25.03 -2.19 17.67
N VAL A 63 -25.26 -1.78 16.42
CA VAL A 63 -24.18 -1.57 15.44
C VAL A 63 -23.32 -0.39 15.86
N ASP A 64 -23.95 0.71 16.25
CA ASP A 64 -23.25 1.93 16.68
C ASP A 64 -22.56 1.76 18.05
N ASN A 65 -23.06 0.88 18.90
CA ASN A 65 -22.56 0.70 20.27
C ASN A 65 -21.65 -0.53 20.45
N PHE A 66 -21.41 -1.31 19.39
CA PHE A 66 -20.70 -2.58 19.47
C PHE A 66 -19.29 -2.45 20.06
N GLU A 67 -18.55 -1.41 19.67
CA GLU A 67 -17.20 -1.15 20.17
C GLU A 67 -17.19 -0.84 21.68
N GLN A 68 -18.17 -0.06 22.13
CA GLN A 68 -18.34 0.28 23.54
C GLN A 68 -18.55 -0.98 24.39
N TYR A 69 -19.40 -1.90 23.94
CA TYR A 69 -19.64 -3.17 24.63
C TYR A 69 -18.40 -4.07 24.66
N SER A 70 -17.63 -4.13 23.57
CA SER A 70 -16.36 -4.84 23.55
C SER A 70 -15.37 -4.26 24.56
N TRP A 71 -15.31 -2.93 24.67
CA TRP A 71 -14.43 -2.24 25.62
C TRP A 71 -14.81 -2.50 27.07
N GLU A 72 -16.10 -2.44 27.41
CA GLU A 72 -16.57 -2.70 28.77
C GLU A 72 -16.28 -4.14 29.23
N VAL A 73 -16.51 -5.13 28.35
CA VAL A 73 -16.17 -6.53 28.66
C VAL A 73 -14.67 -6.68 28.90
N LYS A 74 -13.84 -5.96 28.15
CA LYS A 74 -12.38 -5.98 28.33
C LYS A 74 -11.94 -5.31 29.64
N GLN A 75 -12.63 -4.26 30.07
CA GLN A 75 -12.38 -3.62 31.37
C GLN A 75 -12.76 -4.53 32.55
N GLU A 76 -13.91 -5.19 32.48
CA GLU A 76 -14.39 -6.09 33.55
C GLU A 76 -13.47 -7.29 33.78
N LYS A 77 -12.70 -7.68 32.76
CA LYS A 77 -11.71 -8.79 32.82
C LYS A 77 -10.35 -8.38 33.37
N PHE A 78 -10.08 -7.09 33.56
CA PHE A 78 -8.79 -6.61 34.08
C PHE A 78 -8.55 -7.10 35.51
N ARG A 79 -7.35 -7.62 35.81
CA ARG A 79 -6.99 -8.18 37.13
C ARG A 79 -5.88 -7.35 37.78
N PRO A 80 -6.21 -6.37 38.65
CA PRO A 80 -5.25 -5.44 39.22
C PRO A 80 -4.05 -6.10 39.92
N ASN A 81 -4.26 -7.22 40.62
CA ASN A 81 -3.21 -7.90 41.38
C ASN A 81 -2.32 -8.84 40.55
N PHE A 82 -2.63 -9.08 39.28
CA PHE A 82 -1.81 -9.89 38.37
C PHE A 82 -1.20 -9.03 37.26
N ASP A 83 -1.92 -8.00 36.83
CA ASP A 83 -1.54 -7.13 35.72
C ASP A 83 -0.67 -5.93 36.15
N LEU A 84 -0.65 -5.57 37.45
CA LEU A 84 0.31 -4.61 38.00
C LEU A 84 1.52 -5.31 38.64
N LEU A 85 2.72 -4.87 38.27
CA LEU A 85 4.00 -5.34 38.81
C LEU A 85 4.30 -4.77 40.22
N ASN A 86 3.33 -4.83 41.13
CA ASN A 86 3.48 -4.35 42.50
C ASN A 86 3.37 -5.54 43.46
N ASP A 87 4.52 -6.15 43.76
CA ASP A 87 4.83 -7.07 44.89
C ASP A 87 5.72 -8.25 44.48
N VAL A 88 6.79 -7.97 43.73
CA VAL A 88 7.86 -8.96 43.55
C VAL A 88 8.65 -9.07 44.86
N TYR A 89 8.49 -10.20 45.56
CA TYR A 89 9.36 -10.54 46.69
C TYR A 89 10.81 -10.70 46.20
N LEU A 90 11.70 -9.78 46.59
CA LEU A 90 13.13 -9.85 46.25
C LEU A 90 13.86 -10.77 47.23
N SER A 91 14.68 -11.68 46.70
CA SER A 91 15.45 -12.62 47.53
C SER A 91 16.50 -11.91 48.41
N PRO A 92 16.88 -12.47 49.57
CA PRO A 92 17.75 -11.80 50.54
C PRO A 92 19.09 -11.29 49.99
N SER A 93 19.67 -11.97 48.99
CA SER A 93 20.92 -11.55 48.35
C SER A 93 20.76 -10.30 47.49
N GLN A 94 19.66 -10.20 46.73
CA GLN A 94 19.34 -8.99 45.95
C GLN A 94 18.98 -7.82 46.86
N LEU A 95 18.26 -8.10 47.95
CA LEU A 95 17.91 -7.12 48.96
C LEU A 95 19.17 -6.53 49.64
N THR A 96 20.20 -7.35 49.83
CA THR A 96 21.50 -6.91 50.36
C THR A 96 22.25 -5.99 49.39
N LEU A 97 22.22 -6.29 48.09
CA LEU A 97 22.81 -5.43 47.05
C LEU A 97 22.10 -4.08 46.96
N VAL A 98 20.78 -4.07 46.97
CA VAL A 98 19.94 -2.86 46.89
C VAL A 98 20.17 -1.96 48.11
N ARG A 99 20.24 -2.52 49.33
CA ARG A 99 20.55 -1.75 50.54
C ARG A 99 21.94 -1.11 50.50
N ARG A 100 22.93 -1.82 49.95
CA ARG A 100 24.29 -1.28 49.77
C ARG A 100 24.32 -0.15 48.74
N MET A 101 23.49 -0.25 47.70
CA MET A 101 23.30 0.83 46.73
C MET A 101 22.59 2.04 47.35
N GLU A 102 21.55 1.85 48.17
CA GLU A 102 20.87 2.95 48.87
C GLU A 102 21.80 3.76 49.77
N GLU A 103 22.74 3.11 50.48
CA GLU A 103 23.73 3.83 51.30
C GLU A 103 24.68 4.69 50.46
N MET A 104 25.01 4.28 49.23
CA MET A 104 25.84 5.07 48.31
C MET A 104 25.12 6.33 47.78
N PHE A 105 23.78 6.38 47.83
CA PHE A 105 22.99 7.53 47.39
C PHE A 105 22.54 8.46 48.53
N ARG A 106 22.88 8.14 49.79
CA ARG A 106 22.56 9.01 50.94
C ARG A 106 23.61 10.14 51.04
N GLY A 107 23.37 11.23 50.30
CA GLY A 107 24.20 12.43 50.33
C GLY A 107 24.16 13.15 51.69
N LYS A 108 25.29 13.73 52.11
CA LYS A 108 25.36 14.62 53.28
C LYS A 108 24.53 15.89 53.00
N GLU A 109 23.75 16.32 53.99
CA GLU A 109 22.88 17.49 53.87
C GLU A 109 23.70 18.77 53.66
N ASP A 110 23.56 19.38 52.47
CA ASP A 110 24.01 20.75 52.19
C ASP A 110 22.82 21.58 51.69
N LYS A 111 22.80 22.85 52.13
CA LYS A 111 21.70 23.85 52.06
C LYS A 111 20.91 23.89 50.75
N PRO A 112 19.60 24.24 50.80
CA PRO A 112 18.68 24.06 49.68
C PRO A 112 19.07 24.96 48.49
N LYS A 113 19.65 24.33 47.47
CA LYS A 113 19.66 24.87 46.11
C LYS A 113 18.33 24.49 45.48
N GLU A 114 17.61 25.48 44.95
CA GLU A 114 16.40 25.25 44.17
C GLU A 114 16.70 24.24 43.07
N LEU A 115 16.03 23.08 43.14
CA LEU A 115 16.28 21.95 42.26
C LEU A 115 15.78 22.33 40.86
N VAL A 116 16.68 22.79 39.99
CA VAL A 116 16.37 22.88 38.57
C VAL A 116 16.19 21.44 38.07
N PRO A 117 15.00 21.07 37.57
CA PRO A 117 14.76 19.71 37.09
C PRO A 117 15.83 19.32 36.05
N PRO A 118 16.36 18.09 36.08
CA PRO A 118 17.28 17.61 35.06
C PRO A 118 16.62 17.82 33.68
N LYS A 119 17.33 18.45 32.74
CA LYS A 119 16.83 18.56 31.36
C LYS A 119 16.65 17.14 30.83
N LEU A 120 15.39 16.70 30.75
CA LEU A 120 15.05 15.42 30.13
C LEU A 120 15.55 15.46 28.68
N PRO A 121 16.10 14.34 28.16
CA PRO A 121 16.37 14.26 26.73
C PRO A 121 15.07 14.57 25.97
N PRO A 122 15.15 15.35 24.89
CA PRO A 122 13.96 15.71 24.13
C PRO A 122 13.26 14.44 23.66
N GLU A 123 11.92 14.44 23.72
CA GLU A 123 11.11 13.33 23.25
C GLU A 123 11.48 12.99 21.79
N PRO A 124 11.52 11.69 21.42
CA PRO A 124 11.87 11.29 20.07
C PRO A 124 10.82 11.84 19.10
N VAL A 125 11.22 12.82 18.30
CA VAL A 125 10.39 13.40 17.25
C VAL A 125 10.45 12.48 16.04
N SER A 126 9.30 12.16 15.45
CA SER A 126 9.25 11.40 14.21
C SER A 126 10.16 12.02 13.15
N THR A 127 11.14 11.27 12.68
CA THR A 127 12.05 11.68 11.60
C THR A 127 11.50 11.35 10.22
N TRP A 128 10.25 10.89 10.14
CA TRP A 128 9.62 10.57 8.87
C TRP A 128 9.47 11.82 8.02
N GLN A 129 10.01 11.76 6.80
CA GLN A 129 9.78 12.76 5.75
C GLN A 129 9.07 12.08 4.60
N ALA A 130 8.05 12.75 4.04
CA ALA A 130 7.40 12.28 2.84
C ALA A 130 8.44 12.14 1.72
N PRO A 131 8.40 11.08 0.90
CA PRO A 131 9.26 10.96 -0.26
C PRO A 131 9.16 12.20 -1.14
N ALA A 132 10.29 12.69 -1.65
CA ALA A 132 10.30 13.85 -2.52
C ALA A 132 9.36 13.60 -3.72
N PRO A 133 8.53 14.59 -4.09
CA PRO A 133 7.61 14.44 -5.21
C PRO A 133 8.41 14.21 -6.49
N ILE A 134 7.97 13.23 -7.28
CA ILE A 134 8.63 12.88 -8.53
C ILE A 134 8.50 14.05 -9.51
N PRO A 135 9.61 14.58 -10.08
CA PRO A 135 9.56 15.69 -11.01
C PRO A 135 8.73 15.38 -12.26
N VAL A 136 7.96 16.36 -12.74
CA VAL A 136 7.18 16.23 -13.98
C VAL A 136 8.09 16.49 -15.19
N GLU A 137 7.94 15.68 -16.24
CA GLU A 137 8.65 15.89 -17.51
C GLU A 137 8.01 17.06 -18.27
N ARG A 138 8.84 18.01 -18.73
CA ARG A 138 8.40 19.22 -19.43
C ARG A 138 7.75 18.87 -20.79
N PRO A 139 6.87 19.73 -21.33
CA PRO A 139 6.37 19.57 -22.69
C PRO A 139 7.54 19.44 -23.69
N GLY A 140 7.46 18.46 -24.60
CA GLY A 140 8.53 18.12 -25.53
C GLY A 140 9.57 17.12 -25.00
N GLN A 141 9.50 16.73 -23.73
CA GLN A 141 10.43 15.77 -23.12
C GLN A 141 9.73 14.49 -22.65
N GLY A 142 10.46 13.38 -22.73
CA GLY A 142 10.03 12.08 -22.21
C GLY A 142 8.64 11.64 -22.67
N VAL A 143 7.75 11.35 -21.73
CA VAL A 143 6.34 10.98 -21.94
C VAL A 143 5.52 12.12 -22.57
N ASN A 144 5.93 13.37 -22.35
CA ASN A 144 5.30 14.57 -22.92
C ASN A 144 6.00 15.05 -24.21
N LYS A 145 6.80 14.19 -24.86
CA LYS A 145 7.43 14.49 -26.15
C LYS A 145 6.44 14.77 -27.29
N LYS A 146 5.25 14.17 -27.23
CA LYS A 146 4.18 14.34 -28.24
C LYS A 146 2.90 14.85 -27.59
N VAL A 147 2.20 15.72 -28.32
CA VAL A 147 0.85 16.17 -27.99
C VAL A 147 -0.16 15.27 -28.70
N TYR A 148 -1.23 14.90 -27.99
CA TYR A 148 -2.27 14.01 -28.50
C TYR A 148 -3.60 14.75 -28.61
N TRP A 149 -4.24 14.61 -29.75
CA TRP A 149 -5.57 15.15 -30.02
C TRP A 149 -6.54 14.00 -30.28
N VAL A 150 -7.77 14.16 -29.82
CA VAL A 150 -8.82 13.13 -29.91
C VAL A 150 -10.13 13.71 -30.44
N CYS A 151 -10.88 12.89 -31.16
CA CYS A 151 -12.25 13.15 -31.62
C CYS A 151 -13.05 11.85 -31.54
N ASN A 152 -14.37 11.94 -31.38
CA ASN A 152 -15.21 10.74 -31.30
C ASN A 152 -15.50 10.18 -32.69
N ASN A 153 -15.81 11.06 -33.65
CA ASN A 153 -15.98 10.68 -35.05
C ASN A 153 -15.01 11.44 -35.97
N PRO A 154 -14.56 10.83 -37.08
CA PRO A 154 -13.75 11.53 -38.08
C PRO A 154 -14.45 12.79 -38.58
N GLY A 155 -13.75 13.93 -38.59
CA GLY A 155 -14.26 15.21 -39.06
C GLY A 155 -14.93 16.09 -37.99
N GLU A 156 -15.10 15.59 -36.77
CA GLU A 156 -15.56 16.39 -35.64
C GLU A 156 -14.46 17.30 -35.07
N MET A 157 -14.84 18.16 -34.13
CA MET A 157 -13.91 19.01 -33.40
C MET A 157 -12.92 18.16 -32.58
N TRP A 158 -11.64 18.46 -32.75
CA TRP A 158 -10.56 17.79 -32.04
C TRP A 158 -10.32 18.45 -30.69
N VAL A 159 -10.15 17.65 -29.65
CA VAL A 159 -9.82 18.10 -28.30
C VAL A 159 -8.39 17.68 -27.96
N CYS A 160 -7.58 18.63 -27.51
CA CYS A 160 -6.23 18.37 -27.05
C CYS A 160 -6.26 17.68 -25.67
N LEU A 161 -5.53 16.56 -25.55
CA LEU A 161 -5.29 15.93 -24.26
C LEU A 161 -4.22 16.70 -23.47
N PRO A 162 -4.27 16.70 -22.13
CA PRO A 162 -3.30 17.36 -21.28
C PRO A 162 -1.97 16.61 -21.27
N ASP A 163 -0.95 17.27 -20.75
CA ASP A 163 0.32 16.63 -20.42
C ASP A 163 0.18 15.70 -19.21
N LEU A 164 1.01 14.66 -19.18
CA LEU A 164 0.99 13.65 -18.12
C LEU A 164 1.91 14.02 -16.97
N ILE A 165 1.43 13.65 -15.78
CA ILE A 165 2.19 13.64 -14.54
C ILE A 165 2.55 12.20 -14.20
N PRO A 166 3.76 11.91 -13.66
CA PRO A 166 4.18 10.53 -13.34
C PRO A 166 3.18 9.76 -12.46
N GLU A 167 2.55 10.45 -11.52
CA GLU A 167 1.53 9.91 -10.62
C GLU A 167 0.33 9.34 -11.39
N GLN A 168 -0.13 10.01 -12.44
CA GLN A 168 -1.27 9.55 -13.25
C GLN A 168 -0.95 8.22 -13.95
N ILE A 169 0.29 8.03 -14.38
CA ILE A 169 0.74 6.78 -15.01
C ILE A 169 0.83 5.65 -13.98
N ARG A 170 1.31 5.96 -12.77
CA ARG A 170 1.37 4.99 -11.67
C ARG A 170 -0.03 4.53 -11.28
N VAL A 171 -0.95 5.45 -11.08
CA VAL A 171 -2.34 5.15 -10.76
C VAL A 171 -3.01 4.39 -11.91
N ALA A 172 -2.79 4.78 -13.16
CA ALA A 172 -3.34 4.07 -14.32
C ALA A 172 -2.88 2.60 -14.41
N ARG A 173 -1.70 2.25 -13.91
CA ARG A 173 -1.23 0.84 -13.84
C ARG A 173 -2.03 -0.02 -12.87
N LEU A 174 -2.70 0.58 -11.90
CA LEU A 174 -3.50 -0.10 -10.88
C LEU A 174 -4.97 -0.25 -11.29
N ILE A 175 -5.39 0.41 -12.37
CA ILE A 175 -6.79 0.50 -12.78
C ILE A 175 -7.01 -0.33 -14.05
N VAL A 176 -8.05 -1.16 -14.01
CA VAL A 176 -8.63 -1.82 -15.18
C VAL A 176 -10.05 -1.28 -15.35
N ARG A 177 -10.28 -0.48 -16.39
CA ARG A 177 -11.56 0.17 -16.65
C ARG A 177 -11.83 0.24 -18.15
N VAL A 178 -13.07 -0.07 -18.53
CA VAL A 178 -13.59 0.17 -19.88
C VAL A 178 -13.90 1.65 -20.03
N MET A 179 -13.41 2.28 -21.10
CA MET A 179 -13.67 3.69 -21.38
C MET A 179 -15.11 3.89 -21.83
N THR A 180 -15.73 4.93 -21.30
CA THR A 180 -17.14 5.28 -21.55
C THR A 180 -17.29 6.18 -22.78
N GLY A 181 -16.21 6.82 -23.24
CA GLY A 181 -16.26 7.82 -24.30
C GLY A 181 -16.62 9.22 -23.78
N ASN A 182 -16.84 9.38 -22.47
CA ASN A 182 -16.98 10.69 -21.85
C ASN A 182 -15.60 11.26 -21.50
N LEU A 183 -15.11 12.14 -22.38
CA LEU A 183 -13.77 12.70 -22.25
C LEU A 183 -13.58 13.53 -20.97
N ASP A 184 -14.61 14.20 -20.46
CA ASP A 184 -14.46 15.08 -19.29
C ASP A 184 -14.03 14.33 -18.03
N ALA A 185 -14.52 13.10 -17.86
CA ALA A 185 -14.14 12.23 -16.76
C ALA A 185 -12.84 11.44 -17.04
N GLU A 186 -12.54 11.16 -18.30
CA GLU A 186 -11.54 10.15 -18.68
C GLU A 186 -10.26 10.70 -19.31
N ARG A 187 -10.19 12.01 -19.61
CA ARG A 187 -9.10 12.64 -20.36
C ARG A 187 -7.69 12.29 -19.86
N ASN A 188 -7.45 12.35 -18.56
CA ASN A 188 -6.14 12.02 -17.98
C ASN A 188 -5.83 10.52 -18.05
N PHE A 189 -6.84 9.67 -17.81
CA PHE A 189 -6.68 8.23 -17.88
C PHE A 189 -6.44 7.77 -19.31
N LEU A 190 -7.21 8.27 -20.28
CA LEU A 190 -7.01 8.03 -21.70
C LEU A 190 -5.60 8.43 -22.14
N ARG A 191 -5.16 9.64 -21.78
CA ARG A 191 -3.81 10.10 -22.06
C ARG A 191 -2.74 9.16 -21.48
N ALA A 192 -2.92 8.68 -20.25
CA ALA A 192 -2.00 7.75 -19.59
C ALA A 192 -1.96 6.38 -20.30
N GLN A 193 -3.10 5.88 -20.75
CA GLN A 193 -3.18 4.64 -21.53
C GLN A 193 -2.46 4.77 -22.88
N ILE A 194 -2.66 5.89 -23.58
CA ILE A 194 -1.95 6.18 -24.84
C ILE A 194 -0.43 6.19 -24.61
N ALA A 195 0.05 6.86 -23.56
CA ALA A 195 1.48 6.87 -23.23
C ALA A 195 2.04 5.47 -22.98
N ARG A 196 1.32 4.65 -22.20
CA ARG A 196 1.74 3.28 -21.87
C ARG A 196 1.78 2.38 -23.11
N ILE A 197 0.74 2.45 -23.94
CA ILE A 197 0.68 1.69 -25.19
C ILE A 197 1.80 2.14 -26.12
N ALA A 198 1.93 3.45 -26.37
CA ALA A 198 2.97 3.98 -27.24
C ALA A 198 4.38 3.56 -26.80
N ALA A 199 4.68 3.62 -25.49
CA ALA A 199 5.98 3.19 -24.97
C ALA A 199 6.21 1.67 -25.11
N ALA A 200 5.15 0.85 -24.98
CA ALA A 200 5.24 -0.60 -25.01
C ALA A 200 5.08 -1.21 -26.42
N THR A 201 4.59 -0.48 -27.40
CA THR A 201 4.26 -1.03 -28.74
C THR A 201 4.90 -0.27 -29.89
N SER A 202 5.73 0.75 -29.62
CA SER A 202 6.55 1.39 -30.66
C SER A 202 7.75 0.49 -30.98
N ILE A 203 7.61 -0.32 -32.01
CA ILE A 203 8.62 -1.28 -32.49
C ILE A 203 8.94 -1.08 -33.98
N SER A 204 10.19 -1.36 -34.33
CA SER A 204 10.73 -1.22 -35.67
C SER A 204 11.63 -2.41 -35.98
N PRO A 205 11.84 -2.74 -37.28
CA PRO A 205 12.81 -3.76 -37.66
C PRO A 205 14.19 -3.48 -37.06
N GLN A 206 14.87 -4.53 -36.59
CA GLN A 206 16.19 -4.43 -36.00
C GLN A 206 17.17 -3.76 -36.99
N GLY A 207 17.89 -2.75 -36.52
CA GLY A 207 18.85 -2.00 -37.34
C GLY A 207 18.23 -0.89 -38.21
N PHE A 208 16.92 -0.65 -38.14
CA PHE A 208 16.26 0.47 -38.83
C PHE A 208 16.66 1.83 -38.25
N TYR A 209 16.82 1.93 -36.92
CA TYR A 209 17.32 3.13 -36.24
C TYR A 209 18.70 2.88 -35.63
N THR A 210 19.54 3.91 -35.61
CA THR A 210 20.80 3.97 -34.85
C THR A 210 20.70 4.95 -33.69
N TYR A 211 21.58 4.76 -32.69
CA TYR A 211 21.72 5.65 -31.54
C TYR A 211 23.00 6.48 -31.71
N GLY A 212 22.91 7.79 -31.50
CA GLY A 212 24.00 8.73 -31.72
C GLY A 212 23.72 9.65 -32.90
N SER A 213 24.19 10.90 -32.83
CA SER A 213 24.26 11.80 -33.98
C SER A 213 24.95 11.05 -35.12
N GLY A 214 24.36 11.02 -36.31
CA GLY A 214 24.96 10.42 -37.50
C GLY A 214 26.20 11.16 -38.01
N GLU A 215 26.95 11.81 -37.13
CA GLU A 215 28.20 12.50 -37.38
C GLU A 215 29.26 11.79 -36.54
N GLU A 216 30.37 11.49 -37.20
CA GLU A 216 31.52 10.74 -36.70
C GLU A 216 31.94 11.22 -35.31
N GLU A 217 32.43 10.27 -34.50
CA GLU A 217 33.03 10.53 -33.19
C GLU A 217 33.92 11.79 -33.23
N GLU A 218 33.64 12.76 -32.36
CA GLU A 218 34.64 13.53 -31.61
C GLU A 218 33.91 14.48 -30.65
N ASP A 219 34.27 14.39 -29.36
CA ASP A 219 33.91 15.29 -28.26
C ASP A 219 32.45 15.30 -27.76
N ILE A 220 32.10 14.29 -26.94
CA ILE A 220 31.03 14.47 -25.93
C ILE A 220 31.68 14.40 -24.55
N ASP A 221 31.97 15.58 -24.01
CA ASP A 221 32.23 15.78 -22.58
C ASP A 221 31.15 15.06 -21.76
N MET A 222 31.57 14.11 -20.92
CA MET A 222 30.73 13.30 -20.04
C MET A 222 30.21 14.11 -18.83
N GLU A 223 29.71 15.32 -19.04
CA GLU A 223 29.28 16.21 -17.95
C GLU A 223 27.92 16.87 -18.17
N GLU A 224 26.97 16.19 -18.79
CA GLU A 224 25.54 16.37 -18.48
C GLU A 224 24.76 15.16 -19.01
N GLY A 225 24.08 14.43 -18.13
CA GLY A 225 23.36 13.17 -18.43
C GLY A 225 22.12 13.36 -19.31
N GLY A 226 22.31 13.90 -20.50
CA GLY A 226 21.26 14.30 -21.43
C GLY A 226 21.67 14.11 -22.89
N GLY A 227 22.43 13.06 -23.22
CA GLY A 227 22.70 12.71 -24.61
C GLY A 227 21.40 12.61 -25.39
N ASP A 228 21.33 13.31 -26.52
CA ASP A 228 20.18 13.27 -27.42
C ASP A 228 20.09 11.88 -28.05
N MET A 229 19.42 10.97 -27.35
CA MET A 229 19.06 9.62 -27.81
C MET A 229 17.93 9.73 -28.86
N ALA A 230 18.08 10.63 -29.83
CA ALA A 230 17.23 10.72 -30.99
C ALA A 230 17.46 9.47 -31.86
N PHE A 231 16.37 8.83 -32.25
CA PHE A 231 16.42 7.68 -33.15
C PHE A 231 16.66 8.18 -34.57
N ASN A 232 17.85 7.93 -35.11
CA ASN A 232 18.20 8.36 -36.45
C ASN A 232 17.98 7.20 -37.45
N PRO A 233 17.26 7.42 -38.58
CA PRO A 233 17.07 6.38 -39.58
C PRO A 233 18.43 5.93 -40.14
N ASN A 234 18.67 4.63 -40.18
CA ASN A 234 19.90 4.07 -40.70
C ASN A 234 19.91 4.09 -42.25
N PRO A 235 20.79 4.87 -42.91
CA PRO A 235 20.85 4.93 -44.37
C PRO A 235 21.24 3.60 -45.02
N PHE A 236 21.91 2.72 -44.27
CA PHE A 236 22.40 1.42 -44.74
C PHE A 236 21.43 0.27 -44.46
N PHE A 237 20.22 0.55 -43.93
CA PHE A 237 19.24 -0.48 -43.66
C PHE A 237 18.75 -1.14 -44.96
N ARG A 238 18.97 -2.45 -45.09
CA ARG A 238 18.60 -3.22 -46.29
C ARG A 238 17.29 -4.01 -46.16
N GLY A 239 16.63 -3.96 -45.00
CA GLY A 239 15.45 -4.78 -44.72
C GLY A 239 15.80 -6.21 -44.32
N HIS A 240 14.91 -6.80 -43.51
CA HIS A 240 14.92 -8.24 -43.21
C HIS A 240 14.00 -8.97 -44.17
N THR A 241 14.21 -10.27 -44.35
CA THR A 241 13.30 -11.07 -45.18
C THR A 241 11.96 -11.27 -44.48
N LEU A 242 10.91 -11.62 -45.22
CA LEU A 242 9.60 -11.92 -44.62
C LEU A 242 9.70 -13.09 -43.63
N LYS A 243 10.57 -14.08 -43.90
CA LYS A 243 10.79 -15.22 -43.00
C LYS A 243 11.36 -14.78 -41.66
N ASP A 244 12.26 -13.80 -41.67
CA ASP A 244 12.87 -13.25 -40.45
C ASP A 244 11.85 -12.44 -39.65
N LEU A 245 11.06 -11.59 -40.31
CA LEU A 245 10.05 -10.76 -39.64
C LEU A 245 8.88 -11.56 -39.03
N LEU A 246 8.62 -12.76 -39.54
CA LEU A 246 7.61 -13.71 -39.04
C LEU A 246 8.18 -14.74 -38.05
N ASP A 247 9.47 -14.67 -37.71
CA ASP A 247 10.06 -15.59 -36.74
C ASP A 247 9.35 -15.48 -35.39
N THR A 248 8.98 -16.62 -34.80
CA THR A 248 8.21 -16.67 -33.56
C THR A 248 9.00 -16.14 -32.36
N ASN A 249 10.33 -16.06 -32.48
CA ASN A 249 11.18 -15.49 -31.44
C ASN A 249 11.17 -13.95 -31.40
N LEU A 250 10.59 -13.28 -32.41
CA LEU A 250 10.47 -11.81 -32.50
C LEU A 250 11.80 -11.03 -32.40
N THR A 251 12.93 -11.69 -32.66
CA THR A 251 14.29 -11.11 -32.51
C THR A 251 14.56 -9.95 -33.47
N TYR A 252 13.87 -9.93 -34.61
CA TYR A 252 14.00 -8.91 -35.64
C TYR A 252 13.17 -7.65 -35.38
N TRP A 253 12.45 -7.58 -34.24
CA TRP A 253 11.70 -6.41 -33.82
C TRP A 253 12.32 -5.83 -32.55
N VAL A 254 12.61 -4.54 -32.57
CA VAL A 254 13.17 -3.81 -31.43
C VAL A 254 12.33 -2.59 -31.10
N HIS A 255 12.27 -2.23 -29.82
CA HIS A 255 11.64 -0.97 -29.41
C HIS A 255 12.43 0.23 -29.93
N HIS A 256 11.73 1.24 -30.44
CA HIS A 256 12.30 2.52 -30.87
C HIS A 256 11.63 3.70 -30.16
N GLY A 257 11.44 3.55 -28.85
CA GLY A 257 10.91 4.56 -27.96
C GLY A 257 11.51 4.39 -26.58
N ARG A 258 11.45 5.46 -25.76
CA ARG A 258 11.89 5.35 -24.36
C ARG A 258 10.86 4.56 -23.55
N HIS A 259 11.34 3.59 -22.78
CA HIS A 259 10.51 2.83 -21.87
C HIS A 259 10.08 3.69 -20.68
N ILE A 260 8.81 3.58 -20.25
CA ILE A 260 8.31 4.26 -19.05
C ILE A 260 8.62 3.44 -17.80
N LEU A 261 9.55 3.93 -16.98
CA LEU A 261 9.99 3.28 -15.75
C LEU A 261 8.85 3.11 -14.71
N LYS A 262 9.09 2.32 -13.67
CA LYS A 262 8.13 2.10 -12.56
C LYS A 262 7.71 3.41 -11.88
N GLN A 263 8.60 4.39 -11.84
CA GLN A 263 8.34 5.74 -11.33
C GLN A 263 7.35 6.57 -12.16
N GLY A 264 7.03 6.17 -13.39
CA GLY A 264 6.12 6.91 -14.28
C GLY A 264 6.82 7.97 -15.15
N ARG A 265 8.13 7.84 -15.37
CA ARG A 265 8.94 8.71 -16.24
C ARG A 265 9.79 7.88 -17.19
N THR A 266 10.32 8.52 -18.21
CA THR A 266 11.29 7.92 -19.15
C THR A 266 12.74 8.29 -18.83
N ILE A 267 12.93 9.25 -17.93
CA ILE A 267 14.21 9.79 -17.44
C ILE A 267 14.20 9.74 -15.91
#